data_AF-A0A1X7UN26-F1
#
_entry.id   AF-A0A1X7UN26-F1
#
_cell.length_a   1.000
_cell.length_b   1.000
_cell.length_c   1.000
_cell.angle_alpha   90.00
_cell.angle_beta   90.00
_cell.angle_gamma   90.00
#
_symmetry.space_group_name_H-M   'P 1'
#
loop_
_entity.id
_entity.type
_entity.pdbx_description
1 polymer ?
#
loop_
_entity_poly.entity_id
_entity_poly.type
_entity_poly.pdbx_seq_one_letter_code
_entity_poly.pdbx_strand_id
1 'polypeptide(L)'
;MPSEPVGWSGKLPLIKLVQRPTVDMQGSIVICVSPLVSLMMDQKAKFTPGGIKAEFVGEQQTDSIAIKPVLSGAIELVYISPESLLANTMFRNMLLSLNYKKKLVVFVVDEAHCVKCCNIRSLLPSHVNVMALTATATNDTYKAVCQRLS
;
A
#
# COMPACT_ATOMS: atom_id res chain seq x y z
N MET A 1 25.85 -4.05 -15.18
CA MET A 1 24.77 -4.74 -14.44
C MET A 1 24.89 -4.30 -12.99
N PRO A 2 23.93 -3.56 -12.42
CA PRO A 2 24.06 -3.18 -11.03
C PRO A 2 23.71 -4.38 -10.16
N SER A 3 24.65 -4.75 -9.30
CA SER A 3 24.58 -5.81 -8.29
C SER A 3 23.43 -5.57 -7.32
N GLU A 4 22.60 -6.60 -7.12
CA GLU A 4 21.51 -6.58 -6.13
C GLU A 4 22.09 -6.45 -4.71
N PRO A 5 21.61 -5.50 -3.88
CA PRO A 5 22.06 -5.40 -2.50
C PRO A 5 21.49 -6.56 -1.67
N VAL A 6 22.31 -7.08 -0.76
CA VAL A 6 21.98 -8.21 0.11
C VAL A 6 20.93 -7.78 1.15
N GLY A 7 19.78 -8.45 1.20
CA GLY A 7 18.70 -8.20 2.19
C GLY A 7 17.26 -8.13 1.66
N TRP A 8 16.99 -8.51 0.41
CA TRP A 8 15.77 -8.15 -0.32
C TRP A 8 14.70 -9.26 -0.43
N SER A 9 14.81 -10.34 0.34
CA SER A 9 14.05 -11.58 0.08
C SER A 9 12.53 -11.53 0.27
N GLY A 10 11.94 -10.48 0.88
CA GLY A 10 10.48 -10.42 1.13
C GLY A 10 9.67 -9.44 0.29
N LYS A 11 10.28 -8.37 -0.25
CA LYS A 11 9.56 -7.20 -0.81
C LYS A 11 9.92 -6.82 -2.26
N LEU A 12 10.71 -7.67 -2.91
CA LEU A 12 10.98 -7.61 -4.35
C LEU A 12 9.72 -7.42 -5.22
N PRO A 13 8.53 -7.99 -4.91
CA PRO A 13 7.33 -7.77 -5.71
C PRO A 13 6.86 -6.31 -5.68
N LEU A 14 6.78 -5.70 -4.48
CA LEU A 14 6.39 -4.30 -4.28
C LEU A 14 7.33 -3.35 -5.00
N ILE A 15 8.65 -3.55 -4.82
CA ILE A 15 9.67 -2.72 -5.46
C ILE A 15 9.60 -2.85 -6.98
N LYS A 16 9.44 -4.07 -7.52
CA LYS A 16 9.27 -4.28 -8.97
C LYS A 16 7.96 -3.69 -9.49
N LEU A 17 6.91 -3.59 -8.68
CA LEU A 17 5.62 -3.02 -9.09
C LEU A 17 5.68 -1.49 -9.15
N VAL A 18 6.36 -0.89 -8.17
CA VAL A 18 6.60 0.55 -8.08
C VAL A 18 7.68 1.01 -9.09
N GLN A 19 8.68 0.18 -9.39
CA GLN A 19 9.73 0.49 -10.36
C GLN A 19 9.38 0.08 -11.80
N ARG A 20 8.29 -0.67 -12.01
CA ARG A 20 7.78 -0.94 -13.37
C ARG A 20 7.13 0.33 -13.94
N PRO A 21 7.04 0.44 -15.28
CA PRO A 21 6.37 1.55 -15.95
C PRO A 21 4.85 1.66 -15.65
N THR A 22 4.31 0.82 -14.77
CA THR A 22 3.00 1.04 -14.14
C THR A 22 2.91 2.36 -13.37
N VAL A 23 4.04 2.88 -12.87
CA VAL A 23 4.10 4.20 -12.20
C VAL A 23 4.54 5.32 -13.15
N ASP A 24 5.03 4.98 -14.36
CA ASP A 24 5.34 5.94 -15.43
C ASP A 24 4.08 6.62 -16.02
N MET A 25 2.88 6.11 -15.70
CA MET A 25 1.66 6.86 -15.93
C MET A 25 1.56 7.97 -14.86
N GLN A 26 2.01 9.18 -15.24
CA GLN A 26 1.94 10.39 -14.42
C GLN A 26 0.65 10.47 -13.61
N GLY A 27 0.79 10.35 -12.29
CA GLY A 27 -0.32 10.44 -11.34
C GLY A 27 -0.94 9.12 -10.91
N SER A 28 -0.31 7.96 -11.19
CA SER A 28 -0.73 6.68 -10.62
C SER A 28 -0.46 6.60 -9.11
N ILE A 29 -1.33 5.92 -8.38
CA ILE A 29 -1.26 5.76 -6.93
C ILE A 29 -1.22 4.28 -6.58
N VAL A 30 -0.30 3.92 -5.70
CA VAL A 30 -0.16 2.62 -5.06
C VAL A 30 -0.40 2.79 -3.57
N ILE A 31 -1.30 2.00 -3.02
CA ILE A 31 -1.51 1.93 -1.56
C ILE A 31 -0.94 0.63 -1.06
N CYS A 32 -0.16 0.69 0.02
CA CYS A 32 0.40 -0.47 0.70
C CYS A 32 -0.06 -0.47 2.16
N VAL A 33 -0.85 -1.49 2.52
CA VAL A 33 -1.30 -1.73 3.88
C VAL A 33 -0.30 -2.64 4.57
N SER A 34 0.31 -2.20 5.67
CA SER A 34 1.27 -3.03 6.42
C SER A 34 1.08 -2.83 7.93
N PRO A 35 1.17 -3.90 8.75
CA PRO A 35 1.11 -3.78 10.20
C PRO A 35 2.40 -3.24 10.83
N LEU A 36 3.52 -3.20 10.08
CA LEU A 36 4.83 -2.85 10.62
C LEU A 36 5.25 -1.43 10.24
N VAL A 37 5.04 -0.46 11.15
CA VAL A 37 5.39 0.95 10.94
C VAL A 37 6.88 1.19 10.68
N SER A 38 7.74 0.50 11.41
CA SER A 38 9.19 0.54 11.21
C SER A 38 9.58 0.22 9.77
N LEU A 39 8.94 -0.80 9.19
CA LEU A 39 9.21 -1.24 7.84
C LEU A 39 8.69 -0.26 6.78
N MET A 40 7.58 0.43 7.05
CA MET A 40 7.04 1.47 6.18
C MET A 40 7.96 2.69 6.11
N MET A 41 8.53 3.12 7.25
CA MET A 41 9.50 4.22 7.32
C MET A 41 10.78 3.90 6.55
N ASP A 42 11.33 2.69 6.74
CA ASP A 42 12.51 2.23 6.01
C ASP A 42 12.27 2.18 4.49
N GLN A 43 11.08 1.78 4.06
CA GLN A 43 10.72 1.76 2.64
C GLN A 43 10.59 3.18 2.09
N LYS A 44 9.93 4.10 2.80
CA LYS A 44 9.83 5.52 2.41
C LYS A 44 11.23 6.11 2.18
N ALA A 45 12.15 5.94 3.13
CA ALA A 45 13.51 6.45 3.03
C ALA A 45 14.29 5.90 1.82
N LYS A 46 13.97 4.69 1.35
CA LYS A 46 14.59 4.07 0.17
C LYS A 46 14.05 4.59 -1.16
N PHE A 47 12.79 5.00 -1.22
CA PHE A 47 12.15 5.45 -2.47
C PHE A 47 12.32 6.95 -2.71
N THR A 48 12.47 7.77 -1.66
CA THR A 48 12.67 9.22 -1.78
C THR A 48 13.87 9.61 -2.68
N PRO A 49 15.06 8.97 -2.56
CA PRO A 49 16.20 9.30 -3.43
C PRO A 49 15.96 8.92 -4.90
N GLY A 50 15.05 7.98 -5.16
CA GLY A 50 14.67 7.55 -6.51
C GLY A 50 13.63 8.44 -7.18
N GLY A 51 13.22 9.55 -6.55
CA GLY A 51 12.25 10.51 -7.08
C GLY A 51 10.78 10.11 -6.91
N ILE A 52 10.50 8.96 -6.31
CA ILE A 52 9.13 8.49 -6.05
C ILE A 52 8.58 9.18 -4.81
N LYS A 53 7.43 9.85 -4.94
CA LYS A 53 6.75 10.47 -3.79
C LYS A 53 6.09 9.40 -2.93
N ALA A 54 6.70 9.09 -1.79
CA ALA A 54 6.19 8.13 -0.83
C ALA A 54 5.83 8.80 0.50
N GLU A 55 4.67 8.48 1.06
CA GLU A 55 4.25 8.95 2.39
C GLU A 55 3.67 7.82 3.25
N PHE A 56 3.81 7.98 4.56
CA PHE A 56 3.26 7.05 5.55
C PHE A 56 2.17 7.73 6.39
N VAL A 57 1.08 6.99 6.61
CA VAL A 57 -0.07 7.43 7.40
C VAL A 57 -0.44 6.37 8.43
N GLY A 58 -0.23 6.68 9.70
CA GLY A 58 -0.56 5.80 10.84
C GLY A 58 -1.62 6.39 11.76
N GLU A 59 -2.03 5.64 12.78
CA GLU A 59 -3.13 6.00 13.69
C GLU A 59 -2.92 7.34 14.39
N GLN A 60 -1.67 7.70 14.71
CA GLN A 60 -1.32 8.95 15.39
C GLN A 60 -0.86 10.07 14.45
N GLN A 61 -0.84 9.83 13.14
CA GLN A 61 -0.43 10.85 12.18
C GLN A 61 -1.57 11.85 12.03
N THR A 62 -1.45 12.99 12.72
CA THR A 62 -2.36 14.16 12.58
C THR A 62 -1.72 15.28 11.77
N ASP A 63 -0.48 15.09 11.33
CA ASP A 63 0.25 16.09 10.58
C ASP A 63 -0.42 16.34 9.22
N SER A 64 -1.11 17.47 9.14
CA SER A 64 -1.79 17.91 7.93
C SER A 64 -0.86 18.08 6.74
N ILE A 65 0.45 18.26 6.96
CA ILE A 65 1.46 18.38 5.90
C ILE A 65 1.67 17.03 5.20
N ALA A 66 1.64 15.92 5.93
CA ALA A 66 1.75 14.58 5.35
C ALA A 66 0.41 14.08 4.78
N ILE A 67 -0.70 14.42 5.44
CA ILE A 67 -2.03 13.89 5.08
C ILE A 67 -2.63 14.58 3.85
N LYS A 68 -2.50 15.91 3.72
CA LYS A 68 -3.11 16.65 2.58
C LYS A 68 -2.61 16.17 1.20
N PRO A 69 -1.29 15.96 0.99
CA PRO A 69 -0.79 15.40 -0.27
C PRO A 69 -1.30 14.00 -0.55
N VAL A 70 -1.45 13.18 0.49
CA VAL A 70 -2.03 11.83 0.38
C VAL A 70 -3.49 11.95 -0.08
N LEU A 71 -4.34 12.70 0.63
CA LEU A 71 -5.75 12.82 0.25
C LEU A 71 -5.98 13.39 -1.15
N SER A 72 -5.14 14.32 -1.59
CA SER A 72 -5.26 14.92 -2.93
C SER A 72 -4.81 13.98 -4.05
N GLY A 73 -4.14 12.87 -3.72
CA GLY A 73 -3.57 11.93 -4.69
C GLY A 73 -2.33 12.49 -5.38
N ALA A 74 -1.54 13.30 -4.65
CA ALA A 74 -0.24 13.83 -5.09
C ALA A 74 0.93 12.92 -4.69
N ILE A 75 0.67 11.90 -3.88
CA ILE A 75 1.61 10.87 -3.45
C ILE A 75 1.39 9.61 -4.28
N GLU A 76 2.47 9.08 -4.84
CA GLU A 76 2.46 7.89 -5.70
C GLU A 76 2.44 6.61 -4.88
N LEU A 77 3.12 6.60 -3.72
CA LEU A 77 3.20 5.44 -2.85
C LEU A 77 2.74 5.80 -1.43
N VAL A 78 1.58 5.29 -1.02
CA VAL A 78 1.00 5.55 0.29
C VAL A 78 1.09 4.31 1.15
N TYR A 79 1.79 4.40 2.26
CA TYR A 79 1.83 3.38 3.30
C TYR A 79 0.78 3.68 4.38
N ILE A 80 -0.05 2.70 4.73
CA ILE A 80 -1.11 2.87 5.74
C ILE A 80 -1.23 1.64 6.63
N SER A 81 -1.53 1.82 7.92
CA SER A 81 -1.84 0.67 8.78
C SER A 81 -3.28 0.17 8.54
N PRO A 82 -3.56 -1.14 8.66
CA PRO A 82 -4.91 -1.67 8.48
C PRO A 82 -5.90 -1.04 9.48
N GLU A 83 -5.49 -0.81 10.72
CA GLU A 83 -6.30 -0.16 11.75
C GLU A 83 -6.65 1.28 11.35
N SER A 84 -5.65 2.03 10.87
CA SER A 84 -5.83 3.41 10.40
C SER A 84 -6.82 3.49 9.25
N LEU A 85 -6.73 2.56 8.29
CA LEU A 85 -7.61 2.54 7.13
C LEU A 85 -9.07 2.24 7.52
N LEU A 86 -9.29 1.38 8.51
CA LEU A 86 -10.62 0.97 8.94
C LEU A 86 -11.27 1.95 9.91
N ALA A 87 -10.51 2.42 10.90
CA ALA A 87 -10.99 3.31 11.94
C ALA A 87 -11.24 4.74 11.40
N ASN A 88 -10.43 5.19 10.43
CA ASN A 88 -10.50 6.57 9.97
C ASN A 88 -11.37 6.74 8.71
N THR A 89 -12.53 7.37 8.88
CA THR A 89 -13.47 7.69 7.79
C THR A 89 -12.85 8.55 6.68
N MET A 90 -11.85 9.38 7.00
CA MET A 90 -11.15 10.23 6.04
C MET A 90 -10.44 9.41 4.97
N PHE A 91 -9.74 8.32 5.35
CA PHE A 91 -9.05 7.45 4.39
C PHE A 91 -10.03 6.58 3.60
N ARG A 92 -11.15 6.17 4.21
CA ARG A 92 -12.22 5.48 3.47
C ARG A 92 -12.83 6.40 2.41
N ASN A 93 -13.10 7.66 2.73
CA ASN A 93 -13.60 8.64 1.77
C ASN A 93 -12.56 8.96 0.68
N MET A 94 -11.27 8.99 1.04
CA MET A 94 -10.18 9.13 0.08
C MET A 94 -10.21 8.01 -0.97
N LEU A 95 -10.35 6.74 -0.55
CA LEU A 95 -10.47 5.60 -1.49
C LEU A 95 -11.68 5.72 -2.42
N LEU A 96 -12.78 6.29 -1.94
CA LEU A 96 -14.00 6.50 -2.70
C LEU A 96 -13.96 7.74 -3.62
N SER A 97 -12.96 8.61 -3.44
CA SER A 97 -12.80 9.85 -4.22
C SER A 97 -12.53 9.57 -5.70
N LEU A 98 -12.89 10.53 -6.56
CA LEU A 98 -12.67 10.42 -8.01
C LEU A 98 -11.19 10.31 -8.36
N ASN A 99 -10.31 10.97 -7.60
CA ASN A 99 -8.86 10.91 -7.83
C ASN A 99 -8.36 9.49 -7.63
N TYR A 100 -8.66 8.88 -6.49
CA TYR A 100 -8.25 7.51 -6.20
C TYR A 100 -8.93 6.51 -7.13
N LYS A 101 -10.22 6.67 -7.44
CA LYS A 101 -10.89 5.82 -8.44
C LYS A 101 -10.20 5.83 -9.80
N LYS A 102 -9.66 6.96 -10.26
CA LYS A 102 -8.99 7.04 -11.57
C LYS A 102 -7.52 6.64 -11.54
N LYS A 103 -6.86 6.86 -10.40
CA LYS A 103 -5.40 6.78 -10.28
C LYS A 103 -4.90 5.59 -9.49
N LEU A 104 -5.72 4.98 -8.63
CA LEU A 104 -5.34 3.83 -7.82
C LEU A 104 -5.20 2.61 -8.73
N VAL A 105 -3.96 2.24 -9.03
CA VAL A 105 -3.65 1.13 -9.93
C VAL A 105 -3.52 -0.19 -9.18
N VAL A 106 -3.03 -0.14 -7.94
CA VAL A 106 -2.84 -1.33 -7.12
C VAL A 106 -3.01 -1.02 -5.65
N PHE A 107 -3.60 -1.98 -4.95
CA PHE A 107 -3.73 -2.01 -3.51
C PHE A 107 -3.00 -3.23 -2.96
N VAL A 108 -1.95 -3.01 -2.19
CA VAL A 108 -1.10 -4.07 -1.63
C VAL A 108 -1.44 -4.28 -0.17
N VAL A 109 -1.56 -5.54 0.24
CA VAL A 109 -1.69 -5.96 1.64
C VAL A 109 -0.44 -6.74 2.01
N ASP A 110 0.43 -6.13 2.79
CA ASP A 110 1.67 -6.69 3.32
C ASP A 110 1.41 -7.43 4.64
N GLU A 111 2.16 -8.50 4.88
CA GLU A 111 1.88 -9.47 5.95
C GLU A 111 0.41 -9.87 6.02
N ALA A 112 -0.17 -10.23 4.88
CA ALA A 112 -1.61 -10.57 4.77
C ALA A 112 -2.05 -11.68 5.74
N HIS A 113 -1.11 -12.50 6.24
CA HIS A 113 -1.37 -13.48 7.28
C HIS A 113 -1.71 -12.85 8.65
N CYS A 114 -1.16 -11.67 8.93
CA CYS A 114 -1.31 -10.91 10.17
C CYS A 114 -2.60 -10.06 10.16
N VAL A 115 -3.04 -9.66 8.96
CA VAL A 115 -4.25 -8.87 8.74
C VAL A 115 -5.50 -9.75 8.94
N LYS A 116 -5.94 -9.89 10.20
CA LYS A 116 -7.10 -10.72 10.60
C LYS A 116 -8.46 -10.09 10.26
N CYS A 117 -8.52 -8.77 10.23
CA CYS A 117 -9.65 -7.96 9.78
C CYS A 117 -9.33 -7.56 8.34
N CYS A 118 -10.14 -7.76 7.29
CA CYS A 118 -11.49 -7.23 7.10
C CYS A 118 -11.79 -7.29 5.58
N ASN A 119 -13.05 -7.08 5.20
CA ASN A 119 -13.50 -6.90 3.82
C ASN A 119 -12.91 -5.61 3.16
N ILE A 120 -11.59 -5.47 3.07
CA ILE A 120 -10.96 -4.32 2.38
C ILE A 120 -11.49 -4.22 0.94
N ARG A 121 -11.81 -5.36 0.33
CA ARG A 121 -12.43 -5.45 -0.99
C ARG A 121 -13.72 -4.65 -1.11
N SER A 122 -14.54 -4.54 -0.06
CA SER A 122 -15.78 -3.76 -0.10
C SER A 122 -15.56 -2.25 -0.07
N LEU A 123 -14.39 -1.80 0.39
CA LEU A 123 -13.99 -0.39 0.41
C LEU A 123 -13.36 0.05 -0.92
N LEU A 124 -12.96 -0.91 -1.76
CA LEU A 124 -12.28 -0.65 -3.01
C LEU A 124 -13.23 -0.72 -4.21
N PRO A 125 -13.07 0.16 -5.20
CA PRO A 125 -13.76 0.01 -6.48
C PRO A 125 -13.45 -1.33 -7.15
N SER A 126 -14.41 -1.90 -7.89
CA SER A 126 -14.30 -3.23 -8.50
C SER A 126 -13.14 -3.37 -9.49
N HIS A 127 -12.70 -2.26 -10.10
CA HIS A 127 -11.60 -2.21 -11.07
C HIS A 127 -10.20 -2.13 -10.46
N VAL A 128 -10.09 -1.98 -9.13
CA VAL A 128 -8.78 -1.89 -8.45
C VAL A 128 -8.20 -3.29 -8.24
N ASN A 129 -6.96 -3.47 -8.68
CA ASN A 129 -6.20 -4.69 -8.45
C ASN A 129 -5.75 -4.77 -6.99
N VAL A 130 -6.04 -5.88 -6.32
CA VAL A 130 -5.59 -6.15 -4.95
C VAL A 130 -4.51 -7.21 -4.98
N MET A 131 -3.37 -6.94 -4.36
CA MET A 131 -2.24 -7.87 -4.24
C MET A 131 -1.98 -8.15 -2.76
N ALA A 132 -1.98 -9.42 -2.38
CA ALA A 132 -1.62 -9.84 -1.03
C ALA A 132 -0.20 -10.40 -1.02
N LEU A 133 0.62 -9.94 -0.07
CA LEU A 133 1.99 -10.37 0.14
C LEU A 133 2.12 -10.89 1.57
N THR A 134 2.79 -12.02 1.73
CA THR A 134 3.13 -12.59 3.03
C THR A 134 4.40 -13.41 2.88
N ALA A 135 5.32 -13.29 3.84
CA ALA A 135 6.54 -14.11 3.85
C ALA A 135 6.24 -15.55 4.31
N THR A 136 5.19 -15.72 5.11
CA THR A 136 4.75 -17.00 5.68
C THR A 136 3.35 -17.34 5.13
N ALA A 137 3.31 -18.10 4.04
CA ALA A 137 2.08 -18.65 3.47
C ALA A 137 2.01 -20.15 3.75
N THR A 138 1.30 -20.56 4.79
CA THR A 138 0.80 -21.94 4.86
C THR A 138 -0.45 -22.07 3.98
N ASN A 139 -0.79 -23.29 3.59
CA ASN A 139 -1.94 -23.54 2.71
C ASN A 139 -3.27 -23.05 3.33
N ASP A 140 -3.37 -23.07 4.65
CA ASP A 140 -4.53 -22.56 5.40
C ASP A 140 -4.58 -21.03 5.41
N THR A 141 -3.42 -20.37 5.59
CA THR A 141 -3.31 -18.92 5.47
C THR A 141 -3.67 -18.44 4.07
N TYR A 142 -3.21 -19.15 3.03
CA TYR A 142 -3.55 -18.83 1.64
C TYR A 142 -5.07 -18.86 1.41
N LYS A 143 -5.73 -19.95 1.81
CA LYS A 143 -7.19 -20.08 1.70
C LYS A 143 -7.93 -18.99 2.46
N ALA A 144 -7.50 -18.69 3.68
CA ALA A 144 -8.09 -17.64 4.51
C ALA A 144 -7.93 -16.24 3.89
N VAL A 145 -6.77 -15.94 3.30
CA VAL A 145 -6.51 -14.66 2.62
C VAL A 145 -7.33 -14.55 1.34
N CYS A 146 -7.37 -15.60 0.50
CA CYS A 146 -8.20 -15.61 -0.71
C CYS A 146 -9.68 -15.40 -0.38
N GLN A 147 -10.21 -16.09 0.63
CA GLN A 147 -11.62 -15.98 1.01
C GLN A 147 -12.00 -14.58 1.52
N ARG A 148 -11.04 -13.83 2.11
CA ARG A 148 -11.26 -12.46 2.61
C ARG A 148 -11.09 -11.38 1.53
N LEU A 149 -10.34 -11.68 0.47
CA LEU A 149 -10.02 -10.74 -0.61
C LEU A 149 -10.80 -10.98 -1.91
N SER A 150 -11.60 -12.06 -1.96
CA SER A 150 -12.56 -12.36 -3.05
C SER A 150 -13.74 -11.41 -2.99
#